data_AF-A0A183VF14-F1
#
_entry.id   AF-A0A183VF14-F1
#
_cell.length_a   1.000
_cell.length_b   1.000
_cell.length_c   1.000
_cell.angle_alpha   90.00
_cell.angle_beta   90.00
_cell.angle_gamma   90.00
#
_symmetry.space_group_name_H-M   'P 1'
#
loop_
_entity.id
_entity.type
_entity.pdbx_description
1 polymer ?
#
loop_
_entity_poly.entity_id
_entity_poly.type
_entity_poly.pdbx_seq_one_letter_code
_entity_poly.pdbx_strand_id
1 'polypeptide(L)'
;MEPMAVQEPEGGMTTSNFQNVRTPLNGFPERGDMPNAVRSTSLTDHAGLIPSQPLSQILESYTPYMFHTYRVQSFSAKWPHTNSNLSPEKMAQAGFFYNPSEEDGEVDNVTCPFCLKELTGWEPNDDPTIEHSKRKEGCWFMRLGKCERDFTVADFILLLAQRHASLMVHAYWTSPLSILFSNIQ
;
A
#
# COMPACT_ATOMS: atom_id res chain seq x y z
N MET A 1 48.09 -20.54 -33.00
CA MET A 1 47.87 -19.13 -33.37
C MET A 1 46.37 -19.02 -33.66
N GLU A 2 45.55 -19.04 -32.62
CA GLU A 2 45.02 -17.92 -31.80
C GLU A 2 43.77 -17.26 -32.41
N PRO A 3 42.62 -17.23 -31.69
CA PRO A 3 41.42 -16.53 -32.14
C PRO A 3 41.42 -15.05 -31.70
N MET A 4 40.87 -14.18 -32.54
CA MET A 4 40.79 -12.72 -32.31
C MET A 4 39.83 -12.37 -31.18
N ALA A 5 40.32 -11.59 -30.22
CA ALA A 5 39.58 -11.01 -29.11
C ALA A 5 38.64 -9.88 -29.58
N VAL A 6 37.41 -9.88 -29.05
CA VAL A 6 36.47 -8.77 -29.15
C VAL A 6 36.71 -7.85 -27.95
N GLN A 7 37.04 -6.58 -28.22
CA GLN A 7 37.34 -5.55 -27.23
C GLN A 7 36.03 -4.92 -26.70
N GLU A 8 35.89 -4.86 -25.38
CA GLU A 8 34.85 -4.07 -24.69
C GLU A 8 35.19 -2.56 -24.77
N PRO A 9 34.21 -1.65 -24.88
CA PRO A 9 34.50 -0.23 -24.77
C PRO A 9 34.60 0.20 -23.30
N GLU A 10 35.82 0.56 -22.91
CA GLU A 10 36.12 1.28 -21.68
C GLU A 10 35.50 2.68 -21.71
N GLY A 11 34.68 2.97 -20.70
CA GLY A 11 34.00 4.26 -20.56
C GLY A 11 33.46 4.44 -19.14
N GLY A 12 34.36 4.47 -18.15
CA GLY A 12 34.03 4.85 -16.80
C GLY A 12 33.60 6.32 -16.73
N MET A 13 32.37 6.59 -16.32
CA MET A 13 31.94 7.92 -15.90
C MET A 13 31.88 7.97 -14.38
N THR A 14 32.75 8.82 -13.84
CA THR A 14 33.12 9.01 -12.46
C THR A 14 31.98 9.45 -11.56
N THR A 15 32.04 9.03 -10.30
CA THR A 15 31.21 9.51 -9.19
C THR A 15 31.42 11.01 -8.96
N SER A 16 30.70 11.87 -9.67
CA SER A 16 30.49 13.26 -9.24
C SER A 16 29.35 13.91 -10.02
N ASN A 17 28.20 14.06 -9.37
CA ASN A 17 27.41 15.31 -9.35
C ASN A 17 26.08 15.22 -8.59
N PHE A 18 26.05 14.49 -7.47
CA PHE A 18 24.97 14.63 -6.46
C PHE A 18 25.45 15.29 -5.16
N GLN A 19 26.59 15.98 -5.18
CA GLN A 19 27.11 16.66 -3.98
C GLN A 19 26.58 18.09 -3.76
N ASN A 20 25.54 18.54 -4.48
CA ASN A 20 24.98 19.88 -4.26
C ASN A 20 23.46 19.95 -4.14
N VAL A 21 22.76 18.83 -3.95
CA VAL A 21 21.46 18.89 -3.29
C VAL A 21 21.77 18.80 -1.80
N ARG A 22 21.76 19.94 -1.11
CA ARG A 22 21.63 19.95 0.35
C ARG A 22 20.25 19.39 0.66
N THR A 23 20.12 18.07 0.71
CA THR A 23 19.02 17.42 1.41
C THR A 23 19.14 17.87 2.86
N PRO A 24 18.12 18.53 3.44
CA PRO A 24 18.07 18.69 4.87
C PRO A 24 17.98 17.28 5.45
N LEU A 25 19.08 16.78 6.02
CA LEU A 25 19.14 15.53 6.79
C LEU A 25 18.42 15.65 8.15
N ASN A 26 17.44 16.55 8.24
CA ASN A 26 16.64 16.80 9.44
C ASN A 26 15.18 16.84 9.01
N GLY A 27 14.50 15.69 8.98
CA GLY A 27 13.09 15.65 8.59
C GLY A 27 12.43 14.27 8.54
N PHE A 28 13.19 13.17 8.58
CA PHE A 28 12.61 11.87 8.89
C PHE A 28 12.69 11.63 10.40
N PRO A 29 11.56 11.48 11.10
CA PRO A 29 11.60 11.17 12.53
C PRO A 29 12.18 9.76 12.71
N GLU A 30 13.33 9.68 13.38
CA GLU A 30 13.79 8.44 13.99
C GLU A 30 12.79 8.03 15.07
N ARG A 31 12.32 6.77 15.01
CA ARG A 31 11.60 6.04 16.08
C ARG A 31 10.63 6.86 16.94
N GLY A 32 9.33 6.63 16.74
CA GLY A 32 8.41 6.48 17.86
C GLY A 32 7.40 7.57 18.18
N ASP A 33 7.36 8.71 17.48
CA ASP A 33 6.42 9.80 17.85
C ASP A 33 5.48 10.21 16.69
N MET A 34 4.17 10.11 16.93
CA MET A 34 3.11 10.66 16.07
C MET A 34 3.00 12.19 16.26
N PRO A 35 2.85 13.01 15.19
CA PRO A 35 2.60 14.44 15.35
C PRO A 35 1.19 14.71 15.91
N ASN A 36 1.12 15.61 16.89
CA ASN A 36 -0.14 16.12 17.44
C ASN A 36 -0.96 16.90 16.39
N ALA A 37 -2.25 16.55 16.27
CA ALA A 37 -3.19 17.24 15.41
C ALA A 37 -3.39 18.71 15.83
N VAL A 38 -3.21 19.64 14.88
CA VAL A 38 -3.47 21.07 15.07
C VAL A 38 -4.96 21.36 14.86
N ARG A 39 -5.53 22.21 15.73
CA ARG A 39 -6.96 22.53 15.81
C ARG A 39 -7.38 23.74 14.95
N SER A 40 -8.40 23.52 14.10
CA SER A 40 -9.52 24.38 13.65
C SER A 40 -9.27 25.67 12.83
N THR A 41 -10.07 25.90 11.77
CA THR A 41 -11.12 26.96 11.75
C THR A 41 -12.11 26.84 10.57
N SER A 42 -13.39 27.03 10.92
CA SER A 42 -14.56 27.55 10.19
C SER A 42 -14.97 27.01 8.81
N LEU A 43 -16.19 26.45 8.78
CA LEU A 43 -16.95 26.00 7.61
C LEU A 43 -17.83 27.15 7.07
N THR A 44 -17.80 27.39 5.76
CA THR A 44 -18.95 27.75 4.91
C THR A 44 -18.48 27.87 3.45
N ASP A 45 -18.86 26.93 2.60
CA ASP A 45 -19.66 27.19 1.38
C ASP A 45 -19.65 25.99 0.42
N HIS A 46 -20.86 25.58 0.03
CA HIS A 46 -21.12 24.51 -0.91
C HIS A 46 -21.25 25.06 -2.33
N ALA A 47 -20.21 24.91 -3.14
CA ALA A 47 -20.29 24.94 -4.59
C ALA A 47 -19.31 23.93 -5.22
N GLY A 48 -19.86 22.79 -5.65
CA GLY A 48 -19.53 22.16 -6.93
C GLY A 48 -18.18 21.47 -7.12
N LEU A 49 -18.21 20.13 -6.98
CA LEU A 49 -17.34 19.11 -7.60
C LEU A 49 -15.90 19.02 -7.05
N ILE A 50 -15.80 18.26 -5.94
CA ILE A 50 -14.59 17.84 -5.22
C ILE A 50 -13.88 19.02 -4.54
N PRO A 51 -14.03 19.20 -3.22
CA PRO A 51 -13.20 20.13 -2.46
C PRO A 51 -11.74 19.84 -2.78
N SER A 52 -10.94 20.85 -3.13
CA SER A 52 -9.50 20.70 -3.24
C SER A 52 -8.99 20.27 -1.87
N GLN A 53 -8.81 18.96 -1.69
CA GLN A 53 -8.35 18.43 -0.43
C GLN A 53 -6.92 18.91 -0.23
N PRO A 54 -6.57 19.41 0.97
CA PRO A 54 -5.20 19.79 1.24
C PRO A 54 -4.31 18.56 1.01
N LEU A 55 -3.09 18.77 0.52
CA LEU A 55 -2.14 17.67 0.28
C LEU A 55 -1.99 16.77 1.52
N SER A 56 -2.14 17.34 2.72
CA SER A 56 -2.18 16.61 3.99
C SER A 56 -3.21 15.47 4.01
N GLN A 57 -4.37 15.63 3.38
CA GLN A 57 -5.43 14.63 3.33
C GLN A 57 -5.14 13.50 2.31
N ILE A 58 -4.40 13.83 1.24
CA ILE A 58 -3.80 12.79 0.37
C ILE A 58 -2.70 12.06 1.14
N LEU A 59 -1.90 12.77 1.93
CA LEU A 59 -0.86 12.18 2.77
C LEU A 59 -1.44 11.35 3.94
N GLU A 60 -2.65 11.62 4.41
CA GLU A 60 -3.38 10.75 5.35
C GLU A 60 -3.70 9.37 4.73
N SER A 61 -3.78 9.30 3.40
CA SER A 61 -3.89 8.01 2.70
C SER A 61 -2.55 7.27 2.63
N TYR A 62 -1.42 7.91 2.92
CA TYR A 62 -0.12 7.24 2.92
C TYR A 62 -0.04 6.22 4.06
N THR A 63 0.47 5.03 3.76
CA THR A 63 0.78 4.00 4.74
C THR A 63 2.11 3.35 4.38
N PRO A 64 2.99 3.00 5.35
CA PRO A 64 4.25 2.33 5.06
C PRO A 64 4.05 1.04 4.25
N TYR A 65 2.92 0.36 4.43
CA TYR A 65 2.59 -0.88 3.73
C TYR A 65 2.42 -0.74 2.21
N MET A 66 2.41 0.48 1.67
CA MET A 66 2.49 0.68 0.22
C MET A 66 3.77 0.09 -0.39
N PHE A 67 4.83 -0.09 0.41
CA PHE A 67 6.08 -0.69 -0.05
C PHE A 67 6.23 -2.11 0.47
N HIS A 68 6.74 -2.98 -0.40
CA HIS A 68 6.92 -4.40 -0.19
C HIS A 68 7.68 -4.71 1.09
N THR A 69 8.77 -3.99 1.37
CA THR A 69 9.60 -4.20 2.56
C THR A 69 8.78 -4.11 3.85
N TYR A 70 7.92 -3.10 3.97
CA TYR A 70 7.06 -2.94 5.15
C TYR A 70 5.92 -3.94 5.19
N ARG A 71 5.43 -4.41 4.03
CA ARG A 71 4.48 -5.52 3.98
C ARG A 71 5.09 -6.80 4.54
N VAL A 72 6.29 -7.20 4.10
CA VAL A 72 6.98 -8.38 4.65
C VAL A 72 7.20 -8.23 6.15
N GLN A 73 7.70 -7.07 6.60
CA GLN A 73 7.96 -6.81 8.02
C GLN A 73 6.71 -6.84 8.91
N SER A 74 5.52 -6.60 8.35
CA SER A 74 4.27 -6.66 9.11
C SER A 74 3.96 -8.07 9.62
N PHE A 75 4.40 -9.11 8.91
CA PHE A 75 4.26 -10.50 9.32
C PHE A 75 5.25 -10.81 10.45
N SER A 76 4.81 -10.51 11.67
CA SER A 76 5.55 -10.83 12.89
C SER A 76 5.54 -12.33 13.19
N ALA A 77 6.20 -12.72 14.29
CA ALA A 77 6.16 -14.09 14.82
C ALA A 77 4.73 -14.60 15.14
N LYS A 78 3.72 -13.73 15.14
CA LYS A 78 2.31 -14.11 15.33
C LYS A 78 1.64 -14.66 14.07
N TRP A 79 2.26 -14.56 12.88
CA TRP A 79 1.69 -15.15 11.66
C TRP A 79 1.60 -16.68 11.82
N PRO A 80 0.41 -17.30 11.74
CA PRO A 80 0.23 -18.69 12.17
C PRO A 80 0.64 -19.72 11.11
N HIS A 81 0.88 -19.30 9.86
CA HIS A 81 1.12 -20.22 8.76
C HIS A 81 2.61 -20.49 8.54
N THR A 82 2.96 -21.78 8.49
CA THR A 82 4.33 -22.25 8.24
C THR A 82 4.54 -22.77 6.81
N ASN A 83 3.47 -22.83 6.01
CA ASN A 83 3.53 -23.28 4.62
C ASN A 83 4.24 -22.25 3.74
N SER A 84 5.09 -22.71 2.82
CA SER A 84 5.84 -21.85 1.88
C SER A 84 4.95 -21.00 0.97
N ASN A 85 3.75 -21.46 0.61
CA ASN A 85 2.80 -20.73 -0.22
C ASN A 85 2.20 -19.52 0.49
N LEU A 86 2.10 -19.60 1.81
CA LEU A 86 1.60 -18.53 2.69
C LEU A 86 2.74 -17.84 3.45
N SER A 87 3.95 -17.88 2.90
CA SER A 87 5.10 -17.17 3.48
C SER A 87 4.87 -15.65 3.46
N PRO A 88 5.42 -14.90 4.43
CA PRO A 88 5.38 -13.43 4.43
C PRO A 88 5.73 -12.79 3.09
N GLU A 89 6.73 -13.34 2.38
CA GLU A 89 7.15 -12.89 1.07
C GLU A 89 6.07 -13.08 0.02
N LYS A 90 5.40 -14.24 0.00
CA LYS A 90 4.29 -14.52 -0.94
C LYS A 90 3.08 -13.65 -0.67
N MET A 91 2.73 -13.45 0.61
CA MET A 91 1.63 -12.58 1.02
C MET A 91 1.92 -11.12 0.63
N ALA A 92 3.13 -10.63 0.91
CA ALA A 92 3.56 -9.29 0.55
C ALA A 92 3.67 -9.08 -0.97
N GLN A 93 4.11 -10.10 -1.72
CA GLN A 93 4.15 -10.08 -3.18
C GLN A 93 2.75 -9.98 -3.78
N ALA A 94 1.76 -10.66 -3.19
CA ALA A 94 0.35 -10.51 -3.54
C ALA A 94 -0.27 -9.18 -3.09
N GLY A 95 0.49 -8.31 -2.42
CA GLY A 95 0.07 -6.97 -2.04
C GLY A 95 -0.55 -6.88 -0.65
N PHE A 96 -0.42 -7.91 0.18
CA PHE A 96 -0.99 -7.95 1.53
C PHE A 96 0.02 -7.58 2.62
N PHE A 97 -0.46 -6.90 3.66
CA PHE A 97 0.23 -6.79 4.95
C PHE A 97 -0.61 -7.47 6.04
N TYR A 98 0.04 -7.96 7.08
CA TYR A 98 -0.61 -8.60 8.21
C TYR A 98 -1.34 -7.58 9.07
N ASN A 99 -2.64 -7.80 9.31
CA ASN A 99 -3.51 -6.89 10.03
C ASN A 99 -4.47 -7.69 10.94
N PRO A 100 -3.96 -8.38 11.97
CA PRO A 100 -4.79 -9.25 12.80
C PRO A 100 -5.82 -8.43 13.59
N SER A 101 -7.05 -8.94 13.69
CA SER A 101 -8.06 -8.43 14.63
C SER A 101 -8.04 -9.29 15.88
N GLU A 102 -7.59 -8.73 17.02
CA GLU A 102 -7.64 -9.42 18.31
C GLU A 102 -9.08 -9.52 18.85
N GLU A 103 -9.98 -8.64 18.41
CA GLU A 103 -11.38 -8.59 18.87
C GLU A 103 -12.23 -9.70 18.25
N ASP A 104 -11.98 -10.03 16.98
CA ASP A 104 -12.79 -11.00 16.22
C ASP A 104 -12.19 -12.41 16.21
N GLY A 105 -11.02 -12.60 16.85
CA GLY A 105 -10.30 -13.87 16.85
C GLY A 105 -9.66 -14.22 15.49
N GLU A 106 -9.59 -13.27 14.56
CA GLU A 106 -9.01 -13.44 13.23
C GLU A 106 -7.49 -13.30 13.29
N VAL A 107 -6.83 -14.42 13.62
CA VAL A 107 -5.38 -14.50 13.84
C VAL A 107 -4.55 -14.47 12.56
N ASP A 108 -5.15 -14.60 11.39
CA ASP A 108 -4.46 -14.62 10.10
C ASP A 108 -5.02 -13.61 9.09
N ASN A 109 -5.70 -12.57 9.59
CA ASN A 109 -6.22 -11.51 8.72
C ASN A 109 -5.08 -10.71 8.07
N VAL A 110 -5.26 -10.42 6.79
CA VAL A 110 -4.37 -9.56 5.99
C VAL A 110 -5.17 -8.55 5.19
N THR A 111 -4.55 -7.41 4.91
CA THR A 111 -5.20 -6.30 4.20
C THR A 111 -4.33 -5.82 3.05
N CYS A 112 -4.94 -5.51 1.91
CA CYS A 112 -4.24 -4.80 0.84
C CYS A 112 -4.26 -3.28 1.12
N PRO A 113 -3.11 -2.58 1.12
CA PRO A 113 -3.07 -1.15 1.43
C PRO A 113 -3.70 -0.29 0.34
N PHE A 114 -3.86 -0.81 -0.88
CA PHE A 114 -4.41 -0.06 -2.02
C PHE A 114 -5.91 -0.28 -2.18
N CYS A 115 -6.36 -1.53 -2.22
CA CYS A 115 -7.78 -1.81 -2.44
C CYS A 115 -8.59 -1.94 -1.15
N LEU A 116 -7.91 -2.00 0.01
CA LEU A 116 -8.49 -2.25 1.35
C LEU A 116 -9.27 -3.55 1.46
N LYS A 117 -9.04 -4.52 0.56
CA LYS A 117 -9.62 -5.85 0.71
C LYS A 117 -8.92 -6.58 1.85
N GLU A 118 -9.73 -7.04 2.78
CA GLU A 118 -9.33 -7.90 3.90
C GLU A 118 -9.67 -9.36 3.57
N LEU A 119 -8.78 -10.26 3.96
CA LEU A 119 -8.89 -11.70 3.81
C LEU A 119 -8.31 -12.40 5.04
N THR A 120 -9.02 -13.41 5.50
CA THR A 120 -8.75 -14.21 6.70
C THR A 120 -9.10 -15.67 6.41
N GLY A 121 -8.72 -16.59 7.29
CA GLY A 121 -9.03 -18.02 7.15
C GLY A 121 -8.29 -18.69 6.00
N TRP A 122 -6.98 -18.44 5.91
CA TRP A 122 -6.12 -18.95 4.85
C TRP A 122 -5.87 -20.45 5.00
N GLU A 123 -5.89 -21.18 3.89
CA GLU A 123 -5.61 -22.61 3.83
C GLU A 123 -4.21 -22.89 3.23
N PRO A 124 -3.50 -23.97 3.63
CA PRO A 124 -2.13 -24.24 3.19
C PRO A 124 -1.92 -24.34 1.66
N ASN A 125 -2.99 -24.60 0.91
CA ASN A 125 -3.05 -24.74 -0.54
C ASN A 125 -3.46 -23.45 -1.27
N ASP A 126 -3.79 -22.39 -0.56
CA ASP A 126 -4.14 -21.11 -1.16
C ASP A 126 -2.94 -20.47 -1.85
N ASP A 127 -3.22 -19.77 -2.96
CA ASP A 127 -2.29 -18.85 -3.59
C ASP A 127 -2.76 -17.41 -3.31
N PRO A 128 -1.96 -16.60 -2.59
CA PRO A 128 -2.36 -15.24 -2.21
C PRO A 128 -2.66 -14.32 -3.40
N THR A 129 -1.98 -14.52 -4.53
CA THR A 129 -2.18 -13.70 -5.75
C THR A 129 -3.52 -14.04 -6.39
N ILE A 130 -3.85 -15.34 -6.48
CA ILE A 130 -5.12 -15.82 -7.01
C ILE A 130 -6.27 -15.37 -6.13
N GLU A 131 -6.18 -15.55 -4.81
CA GLU A 131 -7.24 -15.15 -3.89
C GLU A 131 -7.43 -13.62 -3.90
N HIS A 132 -6.37 -12.82 -3.99
CA HIS A 132 -6.54 -11.37 -4.15
C HIS A 132 -7.33 -11.01 -5.41
N SER A 133 -6.92 -11.52 -6.57
CA SER A 133 -7.59 -11.24 -7.85
C SER A 133 -9.05 -11.68 -7.84
N LYS A 134 -9.34 -12.86 -7.29
CA LYS A 134 -10.69 -13.43 -7.18
C LYS A 134 -11.60 -12.65 -6.23
N ARG A 135 -11.07 -12.19 -5.10
CA ARG A 135 -11.86 -11.51 -4.06
C ARG A 135 -11.98 -10.00 -4.31
N LYS A 136 -11.13 -9.43 -5.18
CA LYS A 136 -11.16 -8.02 -5.59
C LYS A 136 -10.64 -7.82 -7.01
N GLU A 137 -11.46 -8.17 -8.01
CA GLU A 137 -11.16 -8.02 -9.44
C GLU A 137 -10.84 -6.57 -9.89
N GLY A 138 -11.24 -5.58 -9.09
CA GLY A 138 -11.00 -4.16 -9.30
C GLY A 138 -9.68 -3.63 -8.75
N CYS A 139 -8.80 -4.48 -8.22
CA CYS A 139 -7.56 -4.02 -7.59
C CYS A 139 -6.54 -3.50 -8.63
N TRP A 140 -6.18 -2.21 -8.56
CA TRP A 140 -5.22 -1.60 -9.48
C TRP A 140 -3.81 -2.18 -9.29
N PHE A 141 -3.41 -2.49 -8.06
CA PHE A 141 -2.13 -3.17 -7.79
C PHE A 141 -2.02 -4.51 -8.55
N MET A 142 -3.08 -5.32 -8.51
CA MET A 142 -3.11 -6.61 -9.22
C MET A 142 -3.12 -6.44 -10.74
N ARG A 143 -3.84 -5.44 -11.24
CA ARG A 143 -3.88 -5.11 -12.68
C ARG A 143 -2.55 -4.56 -13.19
N LEU A 144 -1.84 -3.81 -12.36
CA LEU A 144 -0.59 -3.17 -12.74
C LEU A 144 0.49 -4.23 -13.03
N GLY A 145 0.61 -5.25 -12.17
CA GLY A 145 1.52 -6.38 -12.40
C GLY A 145 3.00 -6.01 -12.56
N LYS A 146 3.39 -4.79 -12.15
CA LYS A 146 4.77 -4.30 -12.22
C LYS A 146 5.52 -4.57 -10.91
N CYS A 147 6.84 -4.68 -11.00
CA CYS A 147 7.69 -4.60 -9.82
C CYS A 147 7.61 -3.17 -9.24
N GLU A 148 7.61 -3.02 -7.92
CA GLU A 148 7.50 -1.71 -7.26
C GLU A 148 8.61 -0.73 -7.66
N ARG A 149 9.80 -1.26 -8.00
CA ARG A 149 10.93 -0.44 -8.49
C ARG A 149 10.65 0.22 -9.84
N ASP A 150 9.70 -0.33 -10.59
CA ASP A 150 9.34 0.12 -11.94
C ASP A 150 8.05 0.96 -11.94
N PHE A 151 7.53 1.30 -10.75
CA PHE A 151 6.38 2.19 -10.63
C PHE A 151 6.75 3.59 -11.12
N THR A 152 5.97 4.09 -12.06
CA THR A 152 6.00 5.50 -12.44
C THR A 152 5.22 6.34 -11.43
N VAL A 153 5.43 7.65 -11.45
CA VAL A 153 4.62 8.60 -10.67
C VAL A 153 3.12 8.43 -10.98
N ALA A 154 2.77 8.19 -12.25
CA ALA A 154 1.39 7.97 -12.65
C ALA A 154 0.83 6.67 -12.05
N ASP A 155 1.59 5.58 -12.06
CA ASP A 155 1.18 4.31 -11.44
C ASP A 155 0.89 4.52 -9.94
N PHE A 156 1.78 5.22 -9.24
CA PHE A 156 1.64 5.46 -7.81
C PHE A 156 0.44 6.37 -7.49
N ILE A 157 0.20 7.42 -8.28
CA ILE A 157 -0.99 8.27 -8.14
C ILE A 157 -2.28 7.45 -8.30
N LEU A 158 -2.33 6.52 -9.26
CA LEU A 158 -3.50 5.67 -9.46
C LEU A 158 -3.72 4.70 -8.29
N LEU A 159 -2.65 4.16 -7.70
CA LEU A 159 -2.72 3.36 -6.48
C LEU A 159 -3.28 4.16 -5.29
N LEU A 160 -2.83 5.41 -5.11
CA LEU A 160 -3.35 6.31 -4.08
C LEU A 160 -4.82 6.68 -4.32
N ALA A 161 -5.17 6.98 -5.57
CA ALA A 161 -6.55 7.29 -5.94
C ALA A 161 -7.48 6.11 -5.64
N GLN A 162 -7.04 4.88 -5.94
CA GLN A 162 -7.81 3.69 -5.60
C GLN A 162 -7.99 3.55 -4.09
N ARG A 163 -6.94 3.74 -3.29
CA ARG A 163 -7.04 3.69 -1.83
C ARG A 163 -8.05 4.69 -1.30
N HIS A 164 -7.98 5.92 -1.77
CA HIS A 164 -8.92 6.96 -1.37
C HIS A 164 -10.37 6.59 -1.72
N ALA A 165 -10.60 6.09 -2.94
CA ALA A 165 -11.92 5.60 -3.34
C ALA A 165 -12.40 4.44 -2.44
N SER A 166 -11.52 3.49 -2.10
CA SER A 166 -11.84 2.40 -1.17
C SER A 166 -12.19 2.92 0.23
N LEU A 167 -11.48 3.92 0.76
CA LEU A 167 -11.80 4.56 2.04
C LEU A 167 -13.18 5.23 2.03
N MET A 168 -13.49 5.96 0.96
CA MET A 168 -14.80 6.60 0.79
C MET A 168 -15.94 5.57 0.77
N VAL A 169 -15.74 4.47 0.04
CA VAL A 169 -16.72 3.38 -0.03
C VAL A 169 -16.88 2.72 1.35
N HIS A 170 -15.77 2.42 2.04
CA HIS A 170 -15.82 1.85 3.38
C HIS A 170 -16.58 2.75 4.35
N ALA A 171 -16.26 4.05 4.39
CA ALA A 171 -16.93 5.03 5.24
C ALA A 171 -18.44 5.14 4.96
N TYR A 172 -18.85 4.97 3.70
CA TYR A 172 -20.27 4.91 3.34
C TYR A 172 -20.96 3.68 3.95
N TRP A 173 -20.38 2.48 3.82
CA TRP A 173 -20.98 1.24 4.31
C TRP A 173 -20.95 1.11 5.84
N THR A 174 -19.94 1.66 6.50
CA THR A 174 -19.86 1.66 7.97
C THR A 174 -20.60 2.82 8.61
N SER A 175 -21.18 3.73 7.83
CA SER A 175 -21.99 4.83 8.35
C SER A 175 -23.30 4.30 8.94
N PRO A 176 -23.69 4.69 10.16
CA PRO A 176 -24.98 4.30 10.75
C PRO A 176 -26.19 4.64 9.88
N LEU A 177 -26.06 5.63 8.98
CA LEU A 177 -27.13 6.09 8.09
C LEU A 177 -27.34 5.21 6.85
N SER A 178 -26.34 4.43 6.40
CA SER A 178 -26.50 3.55 5.23
C SER A 178 -27.25 2.26 5.55
N ILE A 179 -27.19 1.79 6.79
CA ILE A 179 -27.94 0.62 7.31
C ILE A 179 -29.46 0.82 7.20
N LEU A 180 -29.94 2.08 7.21
CA LEU A 180 -31.37 2.41 7.11
C LEU A 180 -31.94 2.21 5.69
N PHE A 181 -31.12 2.22 4.64
CA PHE A 181 -31.58 2.06 3.25
C PHE A 181 -31.66 0.60 2.79
N SER A 182 -31.04 -0.33 3.53
CA SER A 182 -31.12 -1.78 3.26
C SER A 182 -32.42 -2.45 3.73
N ASN A 183 -33.33 -1.71 4.39
CA ASN A 183 -34.60 -2.22 4.94
C ASN A 183 -35.86 -1.67 4.27
N ILE A 184 -35.75 -1.06 3.09
CA ILE A 184 -36.92 -0.72 2.27
C ILE A 184 -36.81 -1.56 1.01
N GLN A 185 -37.57 -2.67 1.01
CA GLN A 185 -37.75 -3.60 -0.11
C GLN A 185 -38.31 -2.92 -1.35
#